data_AF-A0A7J0GUV7-F1
#
_entry.id   AF-A0A7J0GUV7-F1
#
_cell.length_a   1.000
_cell.length_b   1.000
_cell.length_c   1.000
_cell.angle_alpha   90.00
_cell.angle_beta   90.00
_cell.angle_gamma   90.00
#
_symmetry.space_group_name_H-M   'P 1'
#
loop_
_entity.id
_entity.type
_entity.pdbx_description
1 polymer ?
#
loop_
_entity_poly.entity_id
_entity_poly.type
_entity_poly.pdbx_seq_one_letter_code
_entity_poly.pdbx_strand_id
1 'polypeptide(L)'
;MCTSTTIQNAVRKLLVVGVDSTMSVGLRDPTNLFGHPTDQLLTEIDSELSQWKSESSKPVTNISFVHFPLSFSAAADSGKTLKDIFLKHFLSAYPCGHLHTSFGKNLKRHHHSSDNSLTSQKFSS
;
A
#
# COMPACT_ATOMS: atom_id res chain seq x y z
N MET A 1 -7.42 -1.24 -13.96
CA MET A 1 -8.45 -1.98 -13.21
C MET A 1 -8.07 -1.99 -11.73
N CYS A 2 -9.04 -1.88 -10.82
CA CYS A 2 -8.85 -1.96 -9.38
C CYS A 2 -9.60 -3.16 -8.79
N THR A 3 -8.99 -3.87 -7.84
CA THR A 3 -9.65 -4.96 -7.09
C THR A 3 -9.30 -4.86 -5.62
N SER A 4 -10.23 -5.14 -4.73
CA SER A 4 -9.96 -5.15 -3.29
C SER A 4 -10.30 -6.49 -2.64
N THR A 5 -9.65 -6.77 -1.52
CA THR A 5 -10.01 -7.87 -0.63
C THR A 5 -9.83 -7.43 0.81
N THR A 6 -10.71 -7.90 1.68
CA THR A 6 -10.66 -7.60 3.11
C THR A 6 -10.42 -8.87 3.91
N ILE A 7 -9.41 -8.84 4.77
CA ILE A 7 -9.13 -9.88 5.75
C ILE A 7 -9.44 -9.30 7.12
N GLN A 8 -10.32 -9.94 7.88
CA GLN A 8 -10.72 -9.44 9.20
C GLN A 8 -10.66 -10.52 10.27
N ASN A 9 -10.35 -10.11 11.50
CA ASN A 9 -10.46 -10.96 12.68
C ASN A 9 -11.17 -10.17 13.81
N ALA A 10 -11.15 -10.73 15.03
CA ALA A 10 -11.78 -10.09 16.18
C ALA A 10 -11.19 -8.71 16.53
N VAL A 11 -9.91 -8.46 16.21
CA VAL A 11 -9.14 -7.31 16.69
C VAL A 11 -8.93 -6.23 15.62
N ARG A 12 -8.75 -6.62 14.35
CA ARG A 12 -8.37 -5.71 13.27
C ARG A 12 -8.96 -6.10 11.93
N LYS A 13 -8.99 -5.13 11.01
CA LYS A 13 -9.27 -5.33 9.59
C LYS A 13 -8.04 -4.96 8.76
N LEU A 14 -7.78 -5.73 7.71
CA LEU A 14 -6.76 -5.48 6.71
C LEU A 14 -7.46 -5.37 5.36
N LEU A 15 -7.40 -4.18 4.77
CA LEU A 15 -7.87 -3.92 3.42
C LEU A 15 -6.66 -3.96 2.47
N VAL A 16 -6.74 -4.81 1.47
CA VAL A 16 -5.71 -4.92 0.42
C VAL A 16 -6.34 -4.51 -0.91
N VAL A 17 -5.76 -3.51 -1.57
CA VAL A 17 -6.22 -3.01 -2.87
C VAL A 17 -5.16 -3.27 -3.94
N GLY A 18 -5.48 -4.13 -4.90
CA GLY A 18 -4.66 -4.39 -6.09
C GLY A 18 -4.96 -3.38 -7.20
N VAL A 19 -3.91 -2.81 -7.79
CA VAL A 19 -4.00 -1.78 -8.82
C VAL A 19 -3.25 -2.22 -10.08
N ASP A 20 -3.98 -2.25 -11.19
CA ASP A 20 -3.41 -2.38 -12.53
C ASP A 20 -3.47 -1.03 -13.26
N SER A 21 -2.31 -0.39 -13.36
CA SER A 21 -2.06 0.84 -14.11
C SER A 21 -1.30 0.60 -15.41
N THR A 22 -1.25 -0.63 -15.92
CA THR A 22 -0.62 -0.89 -17.23
C THR A 22 -1.44 -0.24 -18.35
N MET A 23 -0.77 0.31 -19.36
CA MET A 23 -1.46 0.78 -20.55
C MET A 23 -2.15 -0.38 -21.27
N SER A 24 -3.27 -0.06 -21.93
CA SER A 24 -3.97 -0.97 -22.84
C SER A 24 -3.00 -1.53 -23.87
N VAL A 25 -3.12 -2.83 -24.17
CA VAL A 25 -2.16 -3.57 -25.01
C VAL A 25 -1.89 -2.88 -26.36
N GLY A 26 -2.90 -2.29 -26.99
CA GLY A 26 -2.78 -1.60 -28.28
C GLY A 26 -2.15 -0.20 -28.25
N LEU A 27 -1.96 0.39 -27.08
CA LEU A 27 -1.31 1.69 -26.88
C LEU A 27 0.09 1.56 -26.26
N ARG A 28 0.58 0.33 -26.07
CA ARG A 28 1.92 0.11 -25.55
C ARG A 28 2.91 0.46 -26.66
N ASP A 29 3.58 1.59 -26.52
CA ASP A 29 4.86 1.84 -27.16
C ASP A 29 5.83 0.67 -26.83
N PRO A 30 6.92 0.47 -27.60
CA PRO A 30 7.80 -0.71 -27.48
C PRO A 30 8.37 -0.96 -26.08
N THR A 31 8.23 -0.01 -25.15
CA THR A 31 8.62 -0.12 -23.74
C THR A 31 7.52 0.40 -22.81
N ASN A 32 6.84 -0.52 -22.10
CA ASN A 32 5.93 -0.21 -21.00
C ASN A 32 6.72 0.11 -19.71
N LEU A 33 7.43 1.24 -19.72
CA LEU A 33 8.34 1.64 -18.64
C LEU A 33 7.59 2.30 -17.48
N PHE A 34 6.48 2.98 -17.75
CA PHE A 34 5.71 3.70 -16.75
C PHE A 34 4.31 3.11 -16.58
N GLY A 35 3.79 3.16 -15.37
CA GLY A 35 2.37 2.98 -15.11
C GLY A 35 1.60 4.25 -15.48
N HIS A 36 0.45 4.08 -16.10
CA HIS A 36 -0.41 5.18 -16.57
C HIS A 36 -1.79 5.07 -15.89
N PRO A 37 -1.91 5.54 -14.63
CA PRO A 37 -3.20 5.56 -13.97
C PRO A 37 -4.12 6.56 -14.69
N THR A 38 -5.36 6.16 -14.94
CA THR A 38 -6.41 7.06 -15.43
C THR A 38 -7.13 7.71 -14.26
N ASP A 39 -7.81 8.84 -14.50
CA ASP A 39 -8.63 9.49 -13.46
C ASP A 39 -9.75 8.58 -12.94
N GLN A 40 -10.31 7.74 -13.81
CA GLN A 40 -11.27 6.72 -13.42
C GLN A 40 -10.62 5.71 -12.46
N LEU A 41 -9.44 5.19 -12.79
CA LEU A 41 -8.73 4.25 -11.91
C LEU A 41 -8.42 4.88 -10.55
N LEU A 42 -7.98 6.14 -10.52
CA LEU A 42 -7.72 6.85 -9.26
C LEU A 42 -9.00 7.00 -8.42
N THR A 43 -10.14 7.23 -9.07
CA THR A 43 -11.46 7.31 -8.41
C THR A 43 -11.91 5.96 -7.87
N GLU A 44 -11.70 4.87 -8.62
CA GLU A 44 -11.97 3.50 -8.16
C GLU A 44 -11.15 3.18 -6.91
N ILE A 45 -9.84 3.44 -6.92
CA ILE A 45 -8.95 3.22 -5.77
C ILE A 45 -9.39 4.06 -4.56
N ASP A 46 -9.75 5.31 -4.79
CA ASP A 46 -10.23 6.22 -3.75
C ASP A 46 -11.50 5.72 -3.07
N SER A 47 -12.42 5.18 -3.87
CA SER A 47 -13.67 4.57 -3.39
C SER A 47 -13.38 3.33 -2.55
N GLU A 48 -12.57 2.40 -3.08
CA GLU A 48 -12.20 1.16 -2.37
C GLU A 48 -11.54 1.44 -1.00
N LEU A 49 -10.60 2.38 -0.95
CA LEU A 49 -9.93 2.77 0.29
C LEU A 49 -10.82 3.55 1.27
N SER A 50 -11.93 4.11 0.80
CA SER A 50 -12.89 4.85 1.64
C SER A 50 -13.91 3.96 2.34
N GLN A 51 -14.08 2.70 1.91
CA GLN A 51 -15.17 1.82 2.34
C GLN A 51 -15.33 1.69 3.86
N TRP A 52 -14.23 1.79 4.62
CA TRP A 52 -14.23 1.59 6.07
C TRP A 52 -13.95 2.85 6.89
N LYS A 53 -13.94 4.05 6.27
CA LYS A 53 -13.70 5.31 6.98
C LYS A 53 -14.80 5.66 7.98
N SER A 54 -16.04 5.26 7.72
CA SER A 54 -17.20 5.73 8.50
C SER A 54 -17.71 4.73 9.55
N GLU A 55 -17.28 3.46 9.52
CA GLU A 55 -18.02 2.38 10.21
C GLU A 55 -17.17 1.37 10.97
N SER A 56 -15.84 1.52 11.00
CA SER A 56 -15.01 0.49 11.62
C SER A 56 -14.79 0.75 13.11
N SER A 57 -15.52 0.02 13.96
CA SER A 57 -15.18 -0.09 15.40
C SER A 57 -13.80 -0.70 15.65
N LYS A 58 -13.20 -1.32 14.62
CA LYS A 58 -11.87 -1.93 14.63
C LYS A 58 -10.87 -1.09 13.83
N PRO A 59 -9.60 -1.01 14.23
CA PRO A 59 -8.58 -0.39 13.40
C PRO A 59 -8.45 -1.09 12.04
N VAL A 60 -8.36 -0.29 10.97
CA VAL A 60 -8.19 -0.74 9.59
C VAL A 60 -6.77 -0.45 9.13
N THR A 61 -6.07 -1.48 8.67
CA THR A 61 -4.77 -1.36 8.01
C THR A 61 -5.01 -1.36 6.50
N ASN A 62 -4.58 -0.30 5.81
CA ASN A 62 -4.71 -0.20 4.36
C ASN A 62 -3.38 -0.55 3.69
N ILE A 63 -3.40 -1.48 2.73
CA ILE A 63 -2.26 -1.85 1.89
C ILE A 63 -2.67 -1.79 0.42
N SER A 64 -1.81 -1.25 -0.44
CA SER A 64 -2.04 -1.25 -1.89
C SER A 64 -0.95 -2.02 -2.62
N PHE A 65 -1.32 -3.00 -3.42
CA PHE A 65 -0.40 -3.74 -4.28
C PHE A 65 -0.42 -3.14 -5.69
N VAL A 66 0.74 -2.73 -6.18
CA VAL A 66 0.87 -2.08 -7.50
C VAL A 66 2.01 -2.73 -8.29
N HIS A 67 1.96 -2.71 -9.62
CA HIS A 67 3.10 -3.20 -10.42
C HIS A 67 4.25 -2.18 -10.43
N PHE A 68 3.96 -0.93 -10.78
CA PHE A 68 4.97 0.12 -10.94
C PHE A 68 5.24 0.85 -9.62
N PRO A 69 6.52 1.09 -9.25
CA PRO A 69 6.87 2.03 -8.19
C PRO A 69 6.23 3.40 -8.43
N LEU A 70 5.95 4.15 -7.36
CA LEU A 70 5.35 5.48 -7.49
C LEU A 70 6.20 6.45 -8.34
N SER A 71 7.54 6.29 -8.32
CA SER A 71 8.46 7.06 -9.17
C SER A 71 8.44 6.64 -10.64
N PHE A 72 7.86 5.48 -10.96
CA PHE A 72 7.65 4.93 -12.30
C PHE A 72 6.15 4.95 -12.66
N SER A 73 5.37 5.84 -12.05
CA SER A 73 3.96 6.06 -12.39
C SER A 73 3.77 7.50 -12.86
N ALA A 74 3.14 7.66 -14.01
CA ALA A 74 2.72 8.96 -14.51
C ALA A 74 1.57 9.55 -13.67
N ALA A 75 1.33 10.84 -13.86
CA ALA A 75 0.09 11.48 -13.44
C ALA A 75 -1.05 11.10 -14.41
N ALA A 76 -2.28 11.08 -13.89
CA ALA A 76 -3.48 11.04 -14.71
C ALA A 76 -3.73 12.39 -15.41
N ASP A 77 -4.71 12.44 -16.29
CA ASP A 77 -5.04 13.66 -17.07
C ASP A 77 -5.43 14.84 -16.16
N SER A 78 -6.04 14.59 -15.00
CA SER A 78 -6.29 15.63 -13.99
C SER A 78 -5.05 16.16 -13.27
N GLY A 79 -3.87 15.60 -13.52
CA GLY A 79 -2.63 15.87 -12.82
C GLY A 79 -2.48 15.15 -11.47
N LYS A 80 -3.50 14.40 -11.02
CA LYS A 80 -3.43 13.58 -9.81
C LYS A 80 -2.57 12.34 -10.04
N THR A 81 -1.92 11.88 -8.99
CA THR A 81 -1.05 10.70 -8.99
C THR A 81 -1.54 9.64 -8.01
N LEU A 82 -1.03 8.40 -8.17
CA LEU A 82 -1.23 7.35 -7.16
C LEU A 82 -0.73 7.78 -5.77
N LYS A 83 0.36 8.55 -5.71
CA LYS A 83 0.91 9.08 -4.47
C LYS A 83 -0.09 9.96 -3.72
N ASP A 84 -0.86 10.78 -4.43
CA ASP A 84 -1.86 11.67 -3.82
C ASP A 84 -2.97 10.86 -3.14
N ILE A 85 -3.47 9.83 -3.82
CA ILE A 85 -4.49 8.92 -3.27
C ILE A 85 -3.92 8.15 -2.07
N PHE A 86 -2.68 7.68 -2.18
CA PHE A 86 -2.02 6.88 -1.14
C PHE A 86 -1.79 7.67 0.14
N LEU A 87 -1.42 8.96 0.01
CA LEU A 87 -1.31 9.88 1.12
C LEU A 87 -2.67 10.22 1.74
N LYS A 88 -3.71 10.45 0.92
CA LYS A 88 -5.08 10.72 1.39
C LYS A 88 -5.65 9.60 2.28
N HIS A 89 -5.22 8.35 2.08
CA HIS A 89 -5.72 7.17 2.79
C HIS A 89 -4.77 6.58 3.83
N PHE A 90 -3.63 7.24 4.09
CA PHE A 90 -2.64 6.80 5.08
C PHE A 90 -2.27 5.32 4.96
N LEU A 91 -1.87 4.90 3.75
CA LEU A 91 -1.46 3.52 3.52
C LEU A 91 -0.31 3.10 4.44
N SER A 92 -0.44 1.91 5.02
CA SER A 92 0.61 1.33 5.87
C SER A 92 1.77 0.79 5.05
N ALA A 93 1.49 0.27 3.85
CA ALA A 93 2.49 -0.19 2.89
C ALA A 93 1.93 -0.18 1.48
N TYR A 94 2.82 -0.07 0.49
CA TYR A 94 2.50 -0.33 -0.91
C TYR A 94 3.59 -1.20 -1.57
N PRO A 95 3.44 -2.54 -1.57
CA PRO A 95 4.38 -3.39 -2.29
C PRO A 95 4.30 -3.10 -3.79
N CYS A 96 5.47 -2.97 -4.43
CA CYS A 96 5.58 -2.76 -5.86
C CYS A 96 6.64 -3.65 -6.50
N GLY A 97 6.53 -3.84 -7.81
CA GLY A 97 7.43 -4.62 -8.63
C GLY A 97 8.20 -3.76 -9.62
N HIS A 98 8.18 -4.18 -10.89
CA HIS A 98 8.77 -3.51 -12.05
C HIS A 98 10.30 -3.50 -12.14
N LEU A 99 11.04 -3.27 -11.04
CA LEU A 99 12.50 -3.16 -11.10
C LEU A 99 13.23 -4.50 -10.95
N HIS A 100 12.53 -5.59 -10.63
CA HIS A 100 13.10 -6.94 -10.40
C HIS A 100 14.27 -6.97 -9.39
N THR A 101 14.34 -5.98 -8.49
CA THR A 101 15.32 -5.91 -7.40
C THR A 101 14.67 -6.23 -6.06
N SER A 102 15.41 -6.88 -5.16
CA SER A 102 14.96 -7.07 -3.77
C SER A 102 14.77 -5.71 -3.09
N PHE A 103 13.55 -5.44 -2.61
CA PHE A 103 13.28 -4.30 -1.73
C PHE A 103 14.01 -4.49 -0.39
N GLY A 104 14.68 -3.46 0.11
CA GLY A 104 14.95 -3.37 1.55
C GLY A 104 16.15 -4.12 2.12
N LYS A 105 17.31 -4.17 1.44
CA LYS A 105 18.58 -4.51 2.13
C LYS A 105 18.86 -3.65 3.39
N ASN A 106 18.14 -2.52 3.55
CA ASN A 106 18.24 -1.59 4.67
C ASN A 106 16.89 -1.24 5.36
N LEU A 107 15.87 -2.09 5.28
CA LEU A 107 14.63 -1.86 6.05
C LEU A 107 14.86 -2.17 7.53
N LYS A 108 15.44 -1.22 8.27
CA LYS A 108 15.56 -1.30 9.72
C LYS A 108 14.21 -0.95 10.34
N ARG A 109 13.50 -1.95 10.86
CA ARG A 109 12.33 -1.73 11.72
C ARG A 109 12.80 -1.00 12.96
N HIS A 110 12.29 0.21 13.21
CA HIS A 110 12.52 0.88 14.48
C HIS A 110 11.80 0.07 15.57
N HIS A 111 12.57 -0.72 16.34
CA HIS A 111 12.05 -1.48 17.45
C HIS A 111 12.03 -0.56 18.67
N HIS A 112 10.84 -0.10 19.07
CA HIS A 112 10.67 0.38 20.44
C HIS A 112 10.65 -0.84 21.35
N SER A 113 11.79 -1.18 21.95
CA SER A 113 11.79 -1.97 23.18
C SER A 113 11.06 -1.12 24.21
N SER A 114 9.81 -1.44 24.51
CA SER A 114 9.21 -1.03 25.77
C SER A 114 9.96 -1.79 26.86
N ASP A 115 10.96 -1.14 27.46
CA ASP A 115 11.66 -1.62 28.65
C ASP A 115 10.66 -1.75 29.79
N ASN A 116 10.00 -2.91 29.88
CA ASN A 116 9.25 -3.34 31.05
C ASN A 116 9.18 -4.88 31.04
N SER A 117 10.28 -5.50 31.46
CA SER A 117 10.35 -6.90 31.88
C SER A 117 11.40 -6.98 32.99
N LEU A 118 10.98 -6.74 34.25
CA LEU A 118 10.65 -7.75 35.26
C LEU A 118 11.85 -8.54 35.80
N THR A 119 12.29 -8.11 36.99
CA THR A 119 12.77 -8.91 38.14
C THR A 119 13.92 -9.89 37.91
N SER A 120 15.12 -9.46 38.31
CA SER A 120 16.26 -10.33 38.63
C SER A 120 15.97 -11.18 39.86
N GLN A 121 15.56 -12.45 39.69
CA GLN A 121 15.75 -13.47 40.72
C GLN A 121 17.24 -13.82 40.80
N LYS A 122 17.91 -13.38 41.87
CA LYS A 122 19.23 -13.88 42.27
C LYS A 122 19.07 -15.26 42.89
N PHE A 123 19.69 -16.29 42.28
CA PHE A 123 20.02 -17.53 42.95
C PHE A 123 21.34 -17.39 43.71
N SER A 124 21.40 -18.04 44.87
CA SER A 124 22.41 -17.96 45.92
C SER A 124 23.72 -18.70 45.63
N SER A 125 24.78 -18.28 46.33
CA SER A 125 25.89 -19.10 46.80
C SER A 125 26.22 -18.67 48.22
#